data_AF-A0A842SWQ4-F1
#
_entry.id   AF-A0A842SWQ4-F1
#
_cell.length_a   1.000
_cell.length_b   1.000
_cell.length_c   1.000
_cell.angle_alpha   90.00
_cell.angle_beta   90.00
_cell.angle_gamma   90.00
#
_symmetry.space_group_name_H-M   'P 1'
#
loop_
_entity.id
_entity.type
_entity.pdbx_description
1 polymer ?
#
loop_
_entity_poly.entity_id
_entity_poly.type
_entity_poly.pdbx_seq_one_letter_code
_entity_poly.pdbx_strand_id
1 'polypeptide(L)'
;MVDLRGVLDAKGLSLALFFGAVLFFLGGPDFLILMLIFFFLAITVTKYEYGLKRDMGIYEHERGWENVLSNGLLPSVLAALSPLTGPVPFIASMAAVTADKFGSEIGVLDSEDPITIGFQKVKPGTSGAISKMGTVGSLAGSAAIALSAIVVFGLTPSEALVVAFAGLAGSIVDTLFGVLEEQGLGTKGTTNFICSLTGAIIGYLLIS
;
A
#
# COMPACT_ATOMS: atom_id res chain seq x y z
N MET A 1 11.07 -11.36 19.21
CA MET A 1 11.40 -9.92 19.08
C MET A 1 11.59 -9.65 17.60
N VAL A 2 10.76 -8.80 16.99
CA VAL A 2 10.84 -8.50 15.55
C VAL A 2 12.13 -7.73 15.31
N ASP A 3 13.12 -8.32 14.64
CA ASP A 3 14.35 -7.60 14.30
C ASP A 3 14.05 -6.57 13.20
N LEU A 4 14.09 -5.28 13.57
CA LEU A 4 13.83 -4.16 12.65
C LEU A 4 15.10 -3.73 11.90
N ARG A 5 16.26 -4.31 12.22
CA ARG A 5 17.55 -4.00 11.58
C ARG A 5 17.53 -4.53 10.15
N GLY A 6 17.17 -3.66 9.21
CA GLY A 6 17.07 -3.98 7.78
C GLY A 6 15.80 -3.46 7.10
N VAL A 7 14.76 -3.11 7.88
CA VAL A 7 13.49 -2.60 7.30
C VAL A 7 13.44 -1.06 7.32
N LEU A 8 14.09 -0.44 8.31
CA LEU A 8 14.07 1.01 8.52
C LEU A 8 15.47 1.52 8.86
N ASP A 9 15.98 2.42 8.03
CA ASP A 9 17.17 3.22 8.35
C ASP A 9 16.78 4.39 9.27
N ALA A 10 17.78 5.11 9.81
CA ALA A 10 17.53 6.23 10.73
C ALA A 10 16.64 7.33 10.11
N LYS A 11 16.75 7.53 8.78
CA LYS A 11 15.91 8.47 8.03
C LYS A 11 14.46 8.02 7.97
N GLY A 12 14.24 6.75 7.63
CA GLY A 12 12.91 6.15 7.58
C GLY A 12 12.24 6.16 8.95
N LEU A 13 13.00 5.89 10.03
CA LEU A 13 12.46 5.98 11.40
C LEU A 13 12.03 7.42 11.73
N SER A 14 12.84 8.40 11.35
CA SER A 14 12.51 9.82 11.56
C SER A 14 11.25 10.22 10.80
N LEU A 15 11.10 9.76 9.54
CA LEU A 15 9.89 9.98 8.74
C LEU A 15 8.66 9.28 9.33
N ALA A 16 8.82 8.05 9.81
CA ALA A 16 7.72 7.31 10.43
C ALA A 16 7.22 8.00 11.71
N LEU A 17 8.14 8.53 12.54
CA LEU A 17 7.79 9.32 13.72
C LEU A 17 7.10 10.64 13.33
N PHE A 18 7.60 11.31 12.28
CA PHE A 18 6.98 12.53 11.77
C PHE A 18 5.55 12.29 11.30
N PHE A 19 5.32 11.30 10.43
CA PHE A 19 3.97 10.96 9.97
C PHE A 19 3.07 10.48 11.11
N GLY A 20 3.60 9.69 12.04
CA GLY A 20 2.86 9.30 13.24
C GLY A 20 2.37 10.50 14.06
N ALA A 21 3.22 11.52 14.24
CA ALA A 21 2.82 12.76 14.89
C ALA A 21 1.76 13.53 14.09
N VAL A 22 1.94 13.66 12.77
CA VAL A 22 0.96 14.33 11.89
C VAL A 22 -0.41 13.65 11.99
N LEU A 23 -0.46 12.32 11.90
CA LEU A 23 -1.71 11.55 12.01
C LEU A 23 -2.36 11.76 13.38
N PHE A 24 -1.59 11.66 14.46
CA PHE A 24 -2.13 11.80 15.82
C PHE A 24 -2.67 13.21 16.09
N PHE A 25 -1.92 14.25 15.74
CA PHE A 25 -2.26 15.63 16.07
C PHE A 25 -3.27 16.26 15.09
N LEU A 26 -3.25 15.88 13.81
CA LEU A 26 -4.13 16.48 12.79
C LEU A 26 -5.35 15.61 12.45
N GLY A 27 -5.22 14.29 12.48
CA GLY A 27 -6.34 13.36 12.22
C GLY A 27 -6.98 12.83 13.52
N GLY A 28 -6.15 12.44 14.49
CA GLY A 28 -6.55 11.81 15.74
C GLY A 28 -5.97 10.41 15.93
N PRO A 29 -6.23 9.78 17.09
CA PRO A 29 -5.67 8.47 17.43
C PRO A 29 -6.09 7.37 16.44
N ASP A 30 -7.31 7.42 15.90
CA ASP A 30 -7.84 6.41 14.98
C ASP A 30 -7.05 6.33 13.66
N PHE A 31 -6.61 7.48 13.14
CA PHE A 31 -5.75 7.57 11.96
C PHE A 31 -4.38 6.95 12.22
N LEU A 32 -3.79 7.22 13.40
CA LEU A 32 -2.54 6.60 13.81
C LEU A 32 -2.69 5.09 13.97
N ILE A 33 -3.77 4.61 14.59
CA ILE A 33 -4.04 3.18 14.79
C ILE A 33 -4.10 2.46 13.44
N LEU A 34 -4.82 3.00 12.46
CA LEU A 34 -4.91 2.36 11.14
C LEU A 34 -3.57 2.37 10.39
N MET A 35 -2.78 3.44 10.51
CA MET A 35 -1.41 3.48 9.97
C MET A 35 -0.50 2.45 10.63
N LEU A 36 -0.61 2.25 11.95
CA LEU A 36 0.13 1.21 12.66
C LEU A 36 -0.29 -0.19 12.20
N ILE A 37 -1.59 -0.43 11.98
CA ILE A 37 -2.09 -1.68 11.41
C ILE A 37 -1.44 -1.94 10.05
N PHE A 38 -1.48 -0.96 9.13
CA PHE A 38 -0.76 -1.05 7.86
C PHE A 38 0.72 -1.37 8.06
N PHE A 39 1.41 -0.66 8.95
CA PHE A 39 2.83 -0.86 9.21
C PHE A 39 3.14 -2.30 9.66
N PHE A 40 2.34 -2.86 10.58
CA PHE A 40 2.49 -4.25 11.02
C PHE A 40 2.21 -5.24 9.88
N LEU A 41 1.16 -5.00 9.09
CA LEU A 41 0.82 -5.84 7.93
C LEU A 41 1.93 -5.80 6.88
N ALA A 42 2.44 -4.62 6.55
CA ALA A 42 3.53 -4.39 5.60
C ALA A 42 4.82 -5.11 6.05
N ILE A 43 5.20 -5.00 7.33
CA ILE A 43 6.35 -5.76 7.86
C ILE A 43 6.12 -7.26 7.72
N THR A 44 4.92 -7.72 8.07
CA THR A 44 4.59 -9.16 8.05
C THR A 44 4.71 -9.73 6.65
N VAL A 45 4.13 -9.06 5.65
CA VAL A 45 4.17 -9.54 4.26
C VAL A 45 5.56 -9.40 3.64
N THR A 46 6.31 -8.34 3.95
CA THR A 46 7.71 -8.21 3.52
C THR A 46 8.59 -9.31 4.11
N LYS A 47 8.38 -9.70 5.37
CA LYS A 47 9.16 -10.76 6.01
C LYS A 47 8.76 -12.18 5.64
N TYR A 48 7.54 -12.38 5.15
CA TYR A 48 7.10 -13.67 4.65
C TYR A 48 8.01 -14.13 3.51
N GLU A 49 8.61 -15.32 3.60
CA GLU A 49 9.56 -15.86 2.61
C GLU A 49 10.73 -14.91 2.24
N TYR A 50 11.20 -14.11 3.20
CA TYR A 50 12.25 -13.10 2.97
C TYR A 50 13.54 -13.68 2.38
N GLY A 51 13.95 -14.89 2.80
CA GLY A 51 15.16 -15.54 2.29
C GLY A 51 15.08 -15.80 0.79
N LEU A 52 13.96 -16.37 0.32
CA LEU A 52 13.71 -16.63 -1.09
C LEU A 52 13.68 -15.33 -1.90
N LYS A 53 12.93 -14.33 -1.44
CA LYS A 53 12.82 -13.03 -2.13
C LYS A 53 14.15 -12.29 -2.22
N ARG A 54 15.01 -12.41 -1.20
CA ARG A 54 16.36 -11.86 -1.22
C ARG A 54 17.25 -12.59 -2.24
N ASP A 55 17.18 -13.92 -2.28
CA ASP A 55 17.99 -14.72 -3.21
C ASP A 55 17.53 -14.52 -4.68
N MET A 56 16.29 -14.06 -4.89
CA MET A 56 15.77 -13.59 -6.19
C MET A 56 16.22 -12.18 -6.59
N GLY A 57 16.90 -11.43 -5.72
CA GLY A 57 17.39 -10.06 -6.00
C GLY A 57 16.31 -8.97 -5.98
N ILE A 58 15.12 -9.24 -5.44
CA ILE A 58 13.97 -8.32 -5.49
C ILE A 58 14.21 -7.04 -4.65
N TYR A 59 14.98 -7.14 -3.56
CA TYR A 59 15.15 -6.05 -2.58
C TYR A 59 16.34 -5.13 -2.81
N GLU A 60 17.06 -5.23 -3.95
CA GLU A 60 18.25 -4.41 -4.18
C GLU A 60 17.95 -2.91 -4.39
N HIS A 61 16.70 -2.56 -4.70
CA HIS A 61 16.32 -1.21 -5.18
C HIS A 61 15.49 -0.38 -4.18
N GLU A 62 14.87 -0.98 -3.16
CA GLU A 62 13.99 -0.25 -2.24
C GLU A 62 14.73 0.25 -0.98
N ARG A 63 14.82 1.57 -0.81
CA ARG A 63 15.31 2.18 0.44
C ARG A 63 14.17 2.35 1.44
N GLY A 64 14.43 2.01 2.70
CA GLY A 64 13.42 2.08 3.77
C GLY A 64 12.75 3.46 3.91
N TRP A 65 13.51 4.55 3.80
CA TRP A 65 12.94 5.91 3.89
C TRP A 65 12.08 6.30 2.67
N GLU A 66 12.40 5.82 1.47
CA GLU A 66 11.64 6.10 0.24
C GLU A 66 10.27 5.42 0.35
N ASN A 67 10.23 4.17 0.83
CA ASN A 67 8.98 3.45 1.09
C ASN A 67 8.11 4.16 2.13
N VAL A 68 8.71 4.61 3.24
CA VAL A 68 7.96 5.36 4.28
C VAL A 68 7.43 6.67 3.71
N LEU A 69 8.21 7.40 2.91
CA LEU A 69 7.79 8.64 2.29
C LEU A 69 6.64 8.43 1.31
N SER A 70 6.80 7.54 0.33
CA SER A 70 5.82 7.34 -0.73
C SER A 70 4.50 6.79 -0.22
N ASN A 71 4.53 5.89 0.77
CA ASN A 71 3.34 5.28 1.33
C ASN A 71 2.72 6.09 2.48
N GLY A 72 3.51 6.94 3.16
CA GLY A 72 3.06 7.72 4.30
C GLY A 72 2.59 9.14 3.95
N LEU A 73 3.14 9.75 2.90
CA LEU A 73 2.91 11.17 2.60
C LEU A 73 1.46 11.48 2.26
N LEU A 74 0.88 10.83 1.24
CA LEU A 74 -0.49 11.13 0.82
C LEU A 74 -1.51 10.79 1.92
N PRO A 75 -1.47 9.62 2.59
CA PRO A 75 -2.36 9.36 3.71
C PRO A 75 -2.24 10.41 4.84
N SER A 76 -1.02 10.87 5.16
CA SER A 76 -0.85 11.91 6.17
C SER A 76 -1.48 13.24 5.77
N VAL A 77 -1.40 13.62 4.49
CA VAL A 77 -2.09 14.80 3.95
C VAL A 77 -3.61 14.61 4.02
N LEU A 78 -4.13 13.44 3.64
CA LEU A 78 -5.57 13.15 3.69
C LEU A 78 -6.11 13.12 5.12
N ALA A 79 -5.33 12.64 6.09
CA ALA A 79 -5.68 12.72 7.50
C ALA A 79 -5.80 14.17 7.97
N ALA A 80 -4.86 15.04 7.58
CA ALA A 80 -4.92 16.46 7.90
C ALA A 80 -6.11 17.18 7.23
N LEU A 81 -6.55 16.71 6.06
CA LEU A 81 -7.71 17.23 5.33
C LEU A 81 -9.05 16.59 5.77
N SER A 82 -9.01 15.58 6.64
CA SER A 82 -10.21 14.86 7.08
C SER A 82 -11.31 15.71 7.72
N PRO A 83 -11.05 16.87 8.37
CA PRO A 83 -12.13 17.76 8.81
C PRO A 83 -12.98 18.32 7.65
N LEU A 84 -12.45 18.33 6.42
CA LEU A 84 -13.13 18.81 5.22
C LEU A 84 -13.74 17.68 4.40
N THR A 85 -13.04 16.54 4.30
CA THR A 85 -13.39 15.45 3.39
C THR A 85 -13.90 14.19 4.08
N GLY A 86 -13.95 14.18 5.41
CA GLY A 86 -14.16 12.97 6.20
C GLY A 86 -12.94 12.02 6.20
N PRO A 87 -13.02 10.89 6.93
CA PRO A 87 -11.92 9.94 7.07
C PRO A 87 -11.79 8.98 5.88
N VAL A 88 -12.84 8.82 5.06
CA VAL A 88 -12.89 7.81 3.98
C VAL A 88 -11.75 7.94 2.96
N PRO A 89 -11.37 9.13 2.46
CA PRO A 89 -10.25 9.25 1.52
C PRO A 89 -8.95 8.70 2.11
N PHE A 90 -8.67 8.96 3.39
CA PHE A 90 -7.52 8.41 4.10
C PHE A 90 -7.60 6.88 4.17
N ILE A 91 -8.74 6.34 4.62
CA ILE A 91 -8.93 4.89 4.79
C ILE A 91 -8.77 4.16 3.45
N ALA A 92 -9.38 4.67 2.38
CA ALA A 92 -9.30 4.09 1.05
C ALA A 92 -7.90 4.22 0.43
N SER A 93 -7.19 5.32 0.71
CA SER A 93 -5.77 5.48 0.37
C SER A 93 -4.90 4.42 1.06
N MET A 94 -5.10 4.21 2.36
CA MET A 94 -4.40 3.16 3.13
C MET A 94 -4.72 1.77 2.62
N ALA A 95 -5.98 1.51 2.21
CA ALA A 95 -6.38 0.24 1.62
C ALA A 95 -5.66 -0.01 0.29
N ALA A 96 -5.49 1.03 -0.55
CA ALA A 96 -4.75 0.93 -1.82
C ALA A 96 -3.27 0.64 -1.61
N VAL A 97 -2.62 1.39 -0.73
CA VAL A 97 -1.20 1.17 -0.39
C VAL A 97 -0.98 -0.23 0.18
N THR A 98 -1.88 -0.72 1.02
CA THR A 98 -1.78 -2.07 1.60
C THR A 98 -2.02 -3.15 0.56
N ALA A 99 -2.97 -2.94 -0.36
CA ALA A 99 -3.21 -3.84 -1.47
C ALA A 99 -1.98 -3.95 -2.37
N ASP A 100 -1.39 -2.82 -2.76
CA ASP A 100 -0.18 -2.83 -3.58
C ASP A 100 0.99 -3.53 -2.89
N LYS A 101 1.17 -3.25 -1.59
CA LYS A 101 2.24 -3.89 -0.82
C LYS A 101 2.05 -5.40 -0.72
N PHE A 102 0.83 -5.87 -0.48
CA PHE A 102 0.57 -7.31 -0.42
C PHE A 102 0.68 -7.96 -1.79
N GLY A 103 0.16 -7.32 -2.83
CA GLY A 103 0.18 -7.85 -4.19
C GLY A 103 1.60 -8.02 -4.72
N SER A 104 2.45 -7.02 -4.54
CA SER A 104 3.86 -7.09 -4.93
C SER A 104 4.65 -8.12 -4.11
N GLU A 105 4.52 -8.12 -2.78
CA GLU A 105 5.32 -8.97 -1.89
C GLU A 105 4.92 -10.45 -1.92
N ILE A 106 3.64 -10.75 -2.14
CA ILE A 106 3.15 -12.12 -2.30
C ILE A 106 3.26 -12.56 -3.76
N GLY A 107 3.07 -11.63 -4.70
CA GLY A 107 3.00 -11.94 -6.13
C GLY A 107 4.31 -12.46 -6.72
N VAL A 108 5.46 -12.05 -6.18
CA VAL A 108 6.78 -12.58 -6.59
C VAL A 108 6.98 -14.04 -6.23
N LEU A 109 6.19 -14.59 -5.32
CA LEU A 109 6.26 -15.98 -4.86
C LEU A 109 5.39 -16.93 -5.69
N ASP A 110 4.73 -16.42 -6.73
CA ASP A 110 3.90 -17.26 -7.60
C ASP A 110 4.76 -18.30 -8.33
N SER A 111 4.21 -19.51 -8.47
CA SER A 111 4.86 -20.62 -9.18
C SER A 111 4.88 -20.43 -10.70
N GLU A 112 3.98 -19.60 -11.22
CA GLU A 112 3.91 -19.23 -12.62
C GLU A 112 4.51 -17.84 -12.83
N ASP A 113 5.15 -17.63 -13.99
CA ASP A 113 5.64 -16.30 -14.37
C ASP A 113 4.48 -15.29 -14.40
N PRO A 114 4.63 -14.10 -13.79
CA PRO A 114 3.63 -13.07 -13.85
C PRO A 114 3.46 -12.56 -15.28
N ILE A 115 2.31 -11.95 -15.55
CA ILE A 115 1.95 -11.39 -16.85
C ILE A 115 1.79 -9.88 -16.76
N THR A 116 2.16 -9.16 -17.82
CA THR A 116 1.77 -7.75 -17.96
C THR A 116 0.30 -7.63 -18.38
N ILE A 117 -0.24 -6.41 -18.35
CA ILE A 117 -1.57 -6.10 -18.90
C ILE A 117 -1.68 -6.44 -20.40
N GLY A 118 -0.56 -6.48 -21.12
CA GLY A 118 -0.47 -6.94 -22.51
C GLY A 118 -0.44 -8.46 -22.66
N PHE A 119 -0.68 -9.23 -21.60
CA PHE A 119 -0.64 -10.70 -21.55
C PHE A 119 0.73 -11.31 -21.90
N GLN A 120 1.81 -10.56 -21.68
CA GLN A 120 3.17 -11.05 -21.88
C GLN A 120 3.74 -11.55 -20.57
N LYS A 121 4.33 -12.76 -20.58
CA LYS A 121 5.07 -13.29 -19.43
C LYS A 121 6.33 -12.47 -19.19
N VAL A 122 6.55 -12.09 -17.94
CA VAL A 122 7.72 -11.33 -17.49
C VAL A 122 8.32 -11.97 -16.24
N LYS A 123 9.50 -11.50 -15.82
CA LYS A 123 10.16 -12.05 -14.64
C LYS A 123 9.40 -11.62 -13.37
N PRO A 124 9.39 -12.45 -12.33
CA PRO A 124 8.97 -12.01 -10.99
C PRO A 124 9.74 -10.75 -10.57
N GLY A 125 9.02 -9.76 -10.05
CA GLY A 125 9.59 -8.47 -9.63
C GLY A 125 9.59 -7.37 -10.69
N THR A 126 9.16 -7.65 -11.92
CA THR A 126 8.94 -6.61 -12.94
C THR A 126 7.80 -5.67 -12.53
N SER A 127 8.02 -4.35 -12.58
CA SER A 127 6.99 -3.35 -12.28
C SER A 127 5.85 -3.43 -13.32
N GLY A 128 4.61 -3.33 -12.85
CA GLY A 128 3.41 -3.51 -13.68
C GLY A 128 3.08 -4.97 -14.06
N ALA A 129 3.73 -5.95 -13.44
CA ALA A 129 3.38 -7.36 -13.62
C ALA A 129 2.28 -7.82 -12.64
N ILE A 130 1.41 -8.70 -13.12
CA ILE A 130 0.27 -9.27 -12.38
C ILE A 130 0.49 -10.78 -12.24
N SER A 131 0.34 -11.30 -11.02
CA SER A 131 0.28 -12.73 -10.76
C SER A 131 -1.02 -13.11 -10.03
N LYS A 132 -1.34 -14.41 -10.01
CA LYS A 132 -2.54 -14.91 -9.33
C LYS A 132 -2.39 -14.71 -7.84
N MET A 133 -1.25 -15.10 -7.28
CA MET A 133 -0.94 -14.91 -5.86
C MET A 133 -0.90 -13.42 -5.50
N GLY A 134 -0.36 -12.57 -6.37
CA GLY A 134 -0.36 -11.12 -6.17
C GLY A 134 -1.78 -10.54 -6.13
N THR A 135 -2.65 -10.94 -7.06
CA THR A 135 -4.05 -10.47 -7.08
C THR A 135 -4.81 -10.86 -5.81
N VAL A 136 -4.63 -12.10 -5.33
CA VAL A 136 -5.22 -12.55 -4.06
C VAL A 136 -4.61 -11.78 -2.88
N GLY A 137 -3.30 -11.52 -2.91
CA GLY A 137 -2.60 -10.67 -1.95
C GLY A 137 -3.19 -9.27 -1.88
N SER A 138 -3.36 -8.59 -3.02
CA SER A 138 -3.95 -7.26 -3.08
C SER A 138 -5.35 -7.22 -2.48
N LEU A 139 -6.19 -8.22 -2.80
CA LEU A 139 -7.53 -8.34 -2.22
C LEU A 139 -7.47 -8.54 -0.69
N ALA A 140 -6.57 -9.39 -0.21
CA ALA A 140 -6.41 -9.62 1.23
C ALA A 140 -5.92 -8.36 1.95
N GLY A 141 -4.98 -7.62 1.35
CA GLY A 141 -4.44 -6.37 1.89
C GLY A 141 -5.50 -5.28 2.00
N SER A 142 -6.27 -5.04 0.93
CA SER A 142 -7.35 -4.04 0.98
C SER A 142 -8.46 -4.45 1.95
N ALA A 143 -8.84 -5.73 1.98
CA ALA A 143 -9.85 -6.25 2.90
C ALA A 143 -9.41 -6.11 4.37
N ALA A 144 -8.14 -6.34 4.69
CA ALA A 144 -7.61 -6.19 6.04
C ALA A 144 -7.77 -4.75 6.57
N ILE A 145 -7.48 -3.74 5.74
CA ILE A 145 -7.68 -2.33 6.09
C ILE A 145 -9.18 -2.01 6.21
N ALA A 146 -10.01 -2.46 5.26
CA ALA A 146 -11.44 -2.23 5.28
C ALA A 146 -12.11 -2.80 6.55
N LEU A 147 -11.78 -4.03 6.92
CA LEU A 147 -12.29 -4.66 8.14
C LEU A 147 -11.79 -3.96 9.41
N SER A 148 -10.53 -3.52 9.41
CA SER A 148 -9.99 -2.72 10.52
C SER A 148 -10.75 -1.40 10.67
N ALA A 149 -11.13 -0.76 9.56
CA ALA A 149 -11.86 0.50 9.56
C ALA A 149 -13.30 0.38 10.10
N ILE A 150 -13.93 -0.79 10.05
CA ILE A 150 -15.21 -1.04 10.74
C ILE A 150 -15.05 -0.83 12.24
N VAL A 151 -13.96 -1.35 12.83
CA VAL A 151 -13.71 -1.28 14.27
C VAL A 151 -13.17 0.08 14.69
N VAL A 152 -12.25 0.64 13.89
CA VAL A 152 -11.51 1.86 14.24
C VAL A 152 -12.32 3.13 13.93
N PHE A 153 -13.03 3.16 12.80
CA PHE A 153 -13.78 4.33 12.33
C PHE A 153 -15.30 4.15 12.35
N GLY A 154 -15.79 2.96 12.71
CA GLY A 154 -17.23 2.68 12.73
C GLY A 154 -17.86 2.55 11.35
N LEU A 155 -17.09 2.22 10.31
CA LEU A 155 -17.65 2.01 8.97
C LEU A 155 -18.70 0.90 8.98
N THR A 156 -19.77 1.09 8.21
CA THR A 156 -20.73 0.03 7.92
C THR A 156 -20.10 -1.05 7.04
N PRO A 157 -20.63 -2.28 7.03
CA PRO A 157 -20.16 -3.33 6.12
C PRO A 157 -20.17 -2.93 4.65
N SER A 158 -21.17 -2.13 4.22
CA SER A 158 -21.25 -1.59 2.86
C SER A 158 -20.11 -0.62 2.54
N GLU A 159 -19.80 0.31 3.44
CA GLU A 159 -18.68 1.24 3.25
C GLU A 159 -17.34 0.50 3.25
N ALA A 160 -17.18 -0.50 4.11
CA ALA A 160 -15.98 -1.35 4.11
C ALA A 160 -15.80 -2.10 2.78
N LEU A 161 -16.87 -2.61 2.17
CA LEU A 161 -16.80 -3.22 0.83
C LEU A 161 -16.35 -2.22 -0.24
N VAL A 162 -16.85 -0.98 -0.18
CA VAL A 162 -16.43 0.09 -1.10
C VAL A 162 -14.96 0.47 -0.87
N VAL A 163 -14.50 0.55 0.38
CA VAL A 163 -13.09 0.78 0.72
C VAL A 163 -12.19 -0.34 0.19
N ALA A 164 -12.59 -1.61 0.37
CA ALA A 164 -11.82 -2.74 -0.15
C ALA A 164 -11.72 -2.72 -1.68
N PHE A 165 -12.82 -2.36 -2.35
CA PHE A 165 -12.86 -2.17 -3.80
C PHE A 165 -11.98 -1.00 -4.25
N ALA A 166 -12.07 0.16 -3.59
CA ALA A 166 -11.25 1.33 -3.88
C ALA A 166 -9.75 1.04 -3.72
N GLY A 167 -9.40 0.29 -2.66
CA GLY A 167 -8.03 -0.17 -2.43
C GLY A 167 -7.52 -1.08 -3.55
N LEU A 168 -8.32 -2.08 -3.94
CA LEU A 168 -7.96 -2.97 -5.05
C LEU A 168 -7.82 -2.21 -6.37
N ALA A 169 -8.73 -1.28 -6.65
CA ALA A 169 -8.66 -0.43 -7.84
C ALA A 169 -7.39 0.42 -7.85
N GLY A 170 -6.98 0.99 -6.71
CA GLY A 170 -5.71 1.69 -6.58
C GLY A 170 -4.50 0.83 -6.94
N SER A 171 -4.44 -0.42 -6.47
CA SER A 171 -3.35 -1.36 -6.80
C SER A 171 -3.35 -1.78 -8.28
N ILE A 172 -4.53 -1.92 -8.89
CA ILE A 172 -4.64 -2.17 -10.35
C ILE A 172 -4.11 -0.97 -11.14
N VAL A 173 -4.41 0.26 -10.68
CA VAL A 173 -3.86 1.46 -11.32
C VAL A 173 -2.35 1.55 -11.11
N ASP A 174 -1.81 1.19 -9.94
CA ASP A 174 -0.35 1.07 -9.75
C ASP A 174 0.27 0.19 -10.83
N THR A 175 -0.32 -0.98 -11.07
CA THR A 175 0.14 -1.93 -12.10
C THR A 175 0.11 -1.30 -13.50
N LEU A 176 -0.95 -0.56 -13.86
CA LEU A 176 -1.06 0.12 -15.15
C LEU A 176 0.08 1.13 -15.36
N PHE A 177 0.41 1.89 -14.31
CA PHE A 177 1.48 2.88 -14.36
C PHE A 177 2.87 2.28 -14.12
N GLY A 178 2.99 1.10 -13.51
CA GLY A 178 4.24 0.36 -13.34
C GLY A 178 4.87 -0.05 -14.68
N VAL A 179 4.04 -0.26 -15.71
CA VAL A 179 4.55 -0.47 -17.08
C VAL A 179 5.31 0.76 -17.62
N LEU A 180 4.90 1.97 -17.22
CA LEU A 180 5.59 3.20 -17.59
C LEU A 180 6.90 3.37 -16.81
N GLU A 181 6.93 2.94 -15.55
CA GLU A 181 8.14 2.90 -14.73
C GLU A 181 9.21 2.01 -15.39
N GLU A 182 8.85 0.81 -15.87
CA GLU A 182 9.77 -0.06 -16.64
C GLU A 182 10.28 0.59 -17.94
N GLN A 183 9.53 1.54 -18.49
CA GLN A 183 9.92 2.33 -19.67
C GLN A 183 10.75 3.58 -19.31
N GLY A 184 11.06 3.79 -18.02
CA GLY A 184 11.79 4.95 -17.52
C GLY A 184 10.94 6.22 -17.36
N LEU A 185 9.61 6.11 -17.44
CA LEU A 185 8.68 7.22 -17.27
C LEU A 185 8.06 7.18 -15.87
N GLY A 186 8.72 7.86 -14.93
CA GLY A 186 8.31 7.92 -13.52
C GLY A 186 9.22 7.11 -12.61
N THR A 187 8.77 6.90 -11.38
CA THR A 187 9.47 6.12 -10.33
C THR A 187 8.46 5.35 -9.48
N LYS A 188 8.92 4.38 -8.68
CA LYS A 188 8.06 3.69 -7.71
C LYS A 188 7.34 4.65 -6.77
N GLY A 189 7.96 5.78 -6.44
CA GLY A 189 7.31 6.81 -5.64
C GLY A 189 6.12 7.47 -6.35
N THR A 190 6.19 7.65 -7.67
CA THR A 190 5.08 8.21 -8.46
C THR A 190 3.93 7.22 -8.62
N THR A 191 4.22 5.93 -8.84
CA THR A 191 3.20 4.88 -8.96
C THR A 191 2.50 4.68 -7.62
N ASN A 192 3.24 4.60 -6.51
CA ASN A 192 2.67 4.54 -5.15
C ASN A 192 1.78 5.75 -4.83
N PHE A 193 2.18 6.95 -5.27
CA PHE A 193 1.34 8.15 -5.10
C PHE A 193 0.04 8.05 -5.92
N ILE A 194 0.11 7.60 -7.18
CA ILE A 194 -1.07 7.41 -8.02
C ILE A 194 -1.99 6.34 -7.42
N CYS A 195 -1.43 5.20 -7.00
CA CYS A 195 -2.14 4.11 -6.34
C CYS A 195 -2.97 4.61 -5.15
N SER A 196 -2.29 5.30 -4.22
CA SER A 196 -2.89 5.84 -3.00
C SER A 196 -3.92 6.94 -3.29
N LEU A 197 -3.69 7.77 -4.32
CA LEU A 197 -4.62 8.81 -4.75
C LEU A 197 -5.87 8.24 -5.42
N THR A 198 -5.71 7.23 -6.27
CA THR A 198 -6.83 6.54 -6.90
C THR A 198 -7.75 5.93 -5.85
N GLY A 199 -7.19 5.23 -4.85
CA GLY A 199 -7.98 4.69 -3.73
C GLY A 199 -8.76 5.80 -3.01
N ALA A 200 -8.08 6.90 -2.67
CA ALA A 200 -8.71 8.04 -2.00
C ALA A 200 -9.88 8.65 -2.80
N ILE A 201 -9.68 8.89 -4.10
CA ILE A 201 -10.70 9.48 -4.98
C ILE A 201 -11.89 8.55 -5.12
N ILE A 202 -11.66 7.25 -5.40
CA ILE A 202 -12.76 6.29 -5.56
C ILE A 202 -13.54 6.14 -4.25
N GLY A 203 -12.84 6.03 -3.12
CA GLY A 203 -13.49 5.94 -1.80
C GLY A 203 -14.33 7.18 -1.51
N TYR A 204 -13.78 8.38 -1.76
CA TYR A 204 -14.51 9.63 -1.60
C TYR A 204 -15.77 9.67 -2.47
N LEU A 205 -15.65 9.41 -3.77
CA LEU A 205 -16.78 9.53 -4.71
C LEU A 205 -17.90 8.52 -4.48
N LEU A 206 -17.60 7.36 -3.89
CA LEU A 206 -18.59 6.29 -3.72
C LEU A 206 -19.25 6.25 -2.33
N ILE A 207 -18.69 6.95 -1.34
CA ILE A 207 -19.24 7.01 0.03
C ILE A 207 -19.71 8.42 0.41
N SER A 208 -19.12 9.48 -0.16
CA SER A 208 -19.37 10.87 0.25
C SER A 208 -20.58 11.50 -0.45
#